data_AF-A0A0H3J3C0-F1
#
_entry.id   AF-A0A0H3J3C0-F1
#
_cell.length_a   1.000
_cell.length_b   1.000
_cell.length_c   1.000
_cell.angle_alpha   90.00
_cell.angle_beta   90.00
_cell.angle_gamma   90.00
#
_symmetry.space_group_name_H-M   'P 1'
#
loop_
_entity.id
_entity.type
_entity.pdbx_description
1 polymer ?
#
loop_
_entity_poly.entity_id
_entity_poly.type
_entity_poly.pdbx_seq_one_letter_code
_entity_poly.pdbx_strand_id
1 'polypeptide(L)'
;MQLGADGAINGAEQNTVKVLEELIFKRVFRYRHIYPMAIEAVASGKVNLKGIITDVFDFNDIQNAMDKSVQDKDNIVKAVVHISE
;
A
#
# COMPACT_ATOMS: atom_id res chain seq x y z
N MET A 1 11.20 -0.45 -53.13
CA MET A 1 10.63 0.58 -52.22
C MET A 1 9.18 0.71 -52.64
N GLN A 2 8.19 0.10 -51.99
CA GLN A 2 7.90 0.03 -50.56
C GLN A 2 7.10 -1.27 -50.31
N LEU A 3 7.42 -2.03 -49.27
CA LEU A 3 6.56 -3.11 -48.75
C LEU A 3 5.64 -2.48 -47.70
N GLY A 4 4.34 -2.76 -47.78
CA GLY A 4 3.33 -2.30 -46.82
C GLY A 4 3.17 -3.25 -45.63
N ALA A 5 2.47 -2.76 -44.60
CA ALA A 5 1.45 -3.46 -43.80
C ALA A 5 1.14 -2.64 -42.55
N ASP A 6 -0.15 -2.61 -42.21
CA ASP A 6 -0.74 -1.97 -41.04
C ASP A 6 -0.08 -2.35 -39.70
N GLY A 7 -0.08 -1.39 -38.78
CA GLY A 7 0.26 -1.63 -37.38
C GLY A 7 -0.03 -0.39 -36.56
N ALA A 8 -1.21 -0.34 -35.95
CA ALA A 8 -1.62 0.67 -34.98
C ALA A 8 -0.52 0.90 -33.92
N ILE A 9 -0.03 2.12 -33.82
CA ILE A 9 0.73 2.58 -32.66
C ILE A 9 -0.24 2.69 -31.48
N ASN A 10 -0.39 1.58 -30.76
CA ASN A 10 -1.20 1.46 -29.57
C ASN A 10 -0.68 2.39 -28.46
N GLY A 11 -1.52 3.35 -28.05
CA GLY A 11 -1.81 3.60 -26.63
C GLY A 11 -0.77 4.25 -25.71
N ALA A 12 0.30 4.89 -26.21
CA ALA A 12 1.34 5.45 -25.33
C ALA A 12 1.45 7.00 -25.27
N GLU A 13 0.66 7.75 -26.04
CA GLU A 13 0.83 9.22 -26.16
C GLU A 13 -0.24 10.09 -25.46
N GLN A 14 -0.80 9.65 -24.32
CA GLN A 14 -1.85 10.42 -23.63
C GLN A 14 -1.51 10.90 -22.21
N ASN A 15 -0.27 10.74 -21.73
CA ASN A 15 0.15 11.33 -20.43
C ASN A 15 0.94 12.64 -20.54
N THR A 16 1.13 13.17 -21.74
CA THR A 16 1.81 14.47 -21.97
C THR A 16 0.81 15.62 -22.01
N VAL A 17 -0.28 15.54 -21.24
CA VAL A 17 -1.20 16.68 -21.07
C VAL A 17 -0.56 17.64 -20.07
N LYS A 18 0.20 18.60 -20.62
CA LYS A 18 0.60 19.90 -20.07
C LYS A 18 0.33 20.08 -18.56
N VAL A 19 1.31 19.72 -17.74
CA VAL A 19 1.33 20.03 -16.30
C VAL A 19 1.32 21.56 -16.15
N LEU A 20 0.24 22.09 -15.57
CA LEU A 20 0.11 23.51 -15.26
C LEU A 20 1.18 23.92 -14.23
N GLU A 21 1.66 25.16 -14.33
CA GLU A 21 2.61 25.73 -13.37
C GLU A 21 2.01 25.63 -11.96
N GLU A 22 2.81 25.18 -10.98
CA GLU A 22 2.47 24.93 -9.56
C GLU A 22 2.15 23.49 -9.11
N LEU A 23 2.60 22.46 -9.84
CA LEU A 23 2.55 21.08 -9.31
C LEU A 23 3.60 20.86 -8.19
N ILE A 24 3.15 20.60 -6.96
CA ILE A 24 4.04 20.32 -5.81
C ILE A 24 4.10 18.82 -5.55
N PHE A 25 5.25 18.21 -5.85
CA PHE A 25 5.54 16.83 -5.45
C PHE A 25 6.16 16.80 -4.05
N LYS A 26 5.45 16.22 -3.08
CA LYS A 26 5.97 15.99 -1.73
C LYS A 26 6.34 14.53 -1.55
N ARG A 27 7.59 14.26 -1.16
CA ARG A 27 8.02 12.93 -0.70
C ARG A 27 7.69 12.79 0.77
N VAL A 28 7.00 11.72 1.14
CA VAL A 28 6.71 11.38 2.53
C VAL A 28 7.65 10.27 2.96
N PHE A 29 8.50 10.53 3.96
CA PHE A 29 9.42 9.54 4.51
C PHE A 29 9.16 9.34 6.00
N ARG A 30 8.53 8.20 6.32
CA ARG A 30 8.12 7.82 7.68
C ARG A 30 7.48 9.01 8.42
N TYR A 31 7.27 8.87 9.71
CA TYR A 31 6.53 9.86 10.48
C TYR A 31 7.43 10.49 11.54
N ARG A 32 7.21 11.77 11.85
CA ARG A 32 7.90 12.49 12.91
C ARG A 32 6.86 13.20 13.79
N HIS A 33 6.92 12.97 15.10
CA HIS A 33 6.04 13.57 16.12
C HIS A 33 4.52 13.31 15.99
N ILE A 34 4.07 12.32 15.22
CA ILE A 34 2.63 12.03 15.04
C ILE A 34 2.05 11.02 16.05
N TYR A 35 2.90 10.35 16.83
CA TYR A 35 2.47 9.24 17.70
C TYR A 35 1.38 9.64 18.71
N PRO A 36 1.49 10.77 19.44
CA PRO A 36 0.44 11.19 20.37
C PRO A 36 -0.92 11.36 19.68
N MET A 37 -0.93 12.06 18.54
CA MET A 37 -2.14 12.26 17.73
C MET A 37 -2.74 10.93 17.25
N ALA A 38 -1.91 10.00 16.79
CA ALA A 38 -2.37 8.70 16.31
C ALA A 38 -3.02 7.87 17.43
N ILE A 39 -2.43 7.87 18.63
CA ILE A 39 -2.97 7.18 19.80
C ILE A 39 -4.32 7.79 20.19
N GLU A 40 -4.41 9.13 20.26
CA GLU A 40 -5.66 9.83 20.56
C GLU A 40 -6.75 9.52 19.53
N ALA A 41 -6.43 9.47 18.24
CA ALA A 41 -7.40 9.17 17.18
C ALA A 41 -7.97 7.74 17.29
N VAL A 42 -7.14 6.79 17.71
CA VAL A 42 -7.56 5.40 17.96
C VAL A 42 -8.38 5.31 19.24
N ALA A 43 -7.93 5.95 20.33
CA ALA A 43 -8.63 5.95 21.61
C ALA A 43 -10.02 6.63 21.52
N SER A 44 -10.13 7.70 20.74
CA SER A 44 -11.40 8.39 20.48
C SER A 44 -12.29 7.66 19.46
N GLY A 45 -11.88 6.49 18.96
CA GLY A 45 -12.62 5.69 17.99
C GLY A 45 -12.72 6.29 16.58
N LYS A 46 -11.97 7.36 16.27
CA LYS A 46 -11.96 7.98 14.94
C LYS A 46 -11.29 7.09 13.89
N VAL A 47 -10.40 6.20 14.34
CA VAL A 47 -9.71 5.23 13.48
C VAL A 47 -9.97 3.82 14.01
N ASN A 48 -10.65 2.99 13.21
CA ASN A 48 -10.89 1.58 13.54
C ASN A 48 -9.73 0.69 13.07
N LEU A 49 -8.77 0.45 13.95
CA LEU A 49 -7.64 -0.45 13.65
C LEU A 49 -8.07 -1.92 13.52
N LYS A 50 -9.08 -2.36 14.29
CA LYS A 50 -9.50 -3.77 14.31
C LYS A 50 -10.09 -4.22 12.98
N GLY A 51 -10.75 -3.32 12.24
CA GLY A 51 -11.33 -3.62 10.93
C GLY A 51 -10.30 -3.74 9.79
N ILE A 52 -9.03 -3.42 10.04
CA ILE A 52 -7.94 -3.47 9.05
C ILE A 52 -7.17 -4.79 9.15
N ILE A 53 -7.21 -5.45 10.32
CA ILE A 53 -6.49 -6.69 10.57
C ILE A 53 -7.23 -7.83 9.85
N THR A 54 -6.55 -8.48 8.91
CA THR A 54 -7.11 -9.63 8.16
C THR A 54 -6.74 -10.94 8.83
N ASP A 55 -5.53 -11.03 9.37
CA ASP A 55 -4.96 -12.28 9.89
C ASP A 55 -4.18 -12.05 11.18
N VAL A 56 -4.31 -13.02 12.09
CA VAL A 56 -3.56 -13.07 13.35
C VAL A 56 -2.82 -14.40 13.41
N PHE A 57 -1.52 -14.34 13.62
CA PHE A 57 -0.63 -15.49 13.72
C PHE A 57 0.02 -15.52 15.10
N ASP A 58 0.28 -16.71 15.62
CA ASP A 58 1.09 -16.86 16.82
C ASP A 58 2.58 -16.77 16.48
N PHE A 59 3.40 -16.38 17.46
CA PHE A 59 4.85 -16.26 17.28
C PHE A 59 5.51 -17.54 16.77
N ASN A 60 5.02 -18.71 17.20
CA ASN A 60 5.53 -20.01 16.75
C ASN A 60 5.28 -20.27 15.25
N ASP A 61 4.34 -19.56 14.62
CA ASP A 61 3.97 -19.69 13.21
C ASP A 61 4.45 -18.52 12.35
N ILE A 62 5.50 -17.82 12.80
CA ILE A 62 6.02 -16.62 12.12
C ILE A 62 6.47 -16.87 10.68
N GLN A 63 6.99 -18.07 10.39
CA GLN A 63 7.44 -18.41 9.03
C GLN A 63 6.26 -18.43 8.07
N ASN A 64 5.17 -19.12 8.41
CA ASN A 64 3.94 -19.13 7.65
C ASN A 64 3.32 -17.74 7.54
N ALA A 65 3.35 -16.95 8.62
CA ALA A 65 2.84 -15.57 8.61
C ALA A 65 3.54 -14.70 7.57
N MET A 66 4.87 -14.80 7.46
CA MET A 66 5.67 -14.08 6.46
C MET A 66 5.38 -14.59 5.05
N ASP A 67 5.37 -15.91 4.85
CA ASP A 67 5.15 -16.52 3.54
C ASP A 67 3.77 -16.16 2.99
N LYS A 68 2.72 -16.26 3.81
CA LYS A 68 1.37 -15.84 3.44
C LYS A 68 1.28 -14.35 3.12
N SER A 69 1.90 -13.49 3.93
CA SER A 69 1.91 -12.04 3.70
C SER A 69 2.56 -11.66 2.35
N VAL A 70 3.43 -12.51 1.81
CA VAL A 70 4.07 -12.31 0.51
C VAL A 70 3.29 -12.95 -0.63
N GLN A 71 2.71 -14.13 -0.42
CA GLN A 71 2.01 -14.89 -1.46
C GLN A 71 0.60 -14.38 -1.72
N ASP A 72 -0.13 -13.98 -0.67
CA ASP A 72 -1.53 -13.58 -0.73
C ASP A 72 -1.71 -12.07 -0.48
N LYS A 73 -1.04 -11.27 -1.33
CA LYS A 73 -1.01 -9.80 -1.17
C LYS A 73 -2.37 -9.12 -1.42
N ASP A 74 -3.25 -9.77 -2.17
CA ASP A 74 -4.53 -9.18 -2.57
C ASP A 74 -5.58 -9.30 -1.45
N ASN A 75 -5.48 -10.34 -0.62
CA ASN A 75 -6.40 -10.57 0.49
C ASN A 75 -5.83 -10.14 1.86
N ILE A 76 -4.51 -10.21 2.04
CA ILE A 76 -3.87 -9.84 3.32
C ILE A 76 -3.55 -8.35 3.33
N VAL A 77 -4.37 -7.58 4.03
CA VAL A 77 -4.16 -6.15 4.24
C VAL A 77 -3.18 -5.90 5.38
N LYS A 78 -3.35 -6.60 6.50
CA LYS A 78 -2.45 -6.51 7.66
C LYS A 78 -2.47 -7.79 8.47
N ALA A 79 -1.34 -8.50 8.46
CA ALA A 79 -1.05 -9.58 9.38
C ALA A 79 -0.52 -9.04 10.72
N VAL A 80 -1.00 -9.59 11.83
CA VAL A 80 -0.54 -9.31 13.19
C VAL A 80 0.05 -10.58 13.79
N VAL A 81 1.23 -10.47 14.41
CA VAL A 81 1.84 -11.58 15.15
C VAL A 81 1.60 -11.34 16.63
N HIS A 82 0.93 -12.28 17.29
CA HIS A 82 0.68 -12.30 18.72
C HIS A 82 1.80 -13.08 19.42
N ILE A 83 2.35 -12.47 20.47
CA ILE A 83 3.35 -13.09 21.33
C ILE A 83 2.66 -13.32 22.67
N SER A 84 2.42 -14.58 23.00
CA SER A 84 1.98 -15.02 24.33
C SER A 84 3.07 -15.92 24.93
N GLU A 85 3.37 -15.71 26.21
CA GLU A 85 4.24 -16.58 27.02
C GLU A 85 3.54 -17.90 27.39
#